data_AF-A0A2D5VGL7-F1
#
_entry.id   AF-A0A2D5VGL7-F1
#
_cell.length_a   1.000
_cell.length_b   1.000
_cell.length_c   1.000
_cell.angle_alpha   90.00
_cell.angle_beta   90.00
_cell.angle_gamma   90.00
#
_symmetry.space_group_name_H-M   'P 1'
#
loop_
_entity.id
_entity.type
_entity.pdbx_description
1 polymer ?
#
loop_
_entity_poly.entity_id
_entity_poly.type
_entity_poly.pdbx_seq_one_letter_code
_entity_poly.pdbx_strand_id
1 'polypeptide(L)'
;MTSRERILTAIGGEKPDRVPVSPFGLGHLNPNSAAAAELITKTDPFISAGISGNSFMGELFQSESRQEGNDTVTTIVTPKGNLTQRYRRTHVTGCMIEFPCKNAEDVEKYLSIPFQPSDPNVEGFLTRRAEIGEEGLVLAGIGDAICLPATILSPICACSG
;
A
#
# COMPACT_ATOMS: atom_id res chain seq x y z
N MET A 1 -8.47 -28.77 -8.94
CA MET A 1 -7.45 -27.72 -9.09
C MET A 1 -7.24 -27.07 -7.73
N THR A 2 -6.03 -26.61 -7.43
CA THR A 2 -5.78 -25.73 -6.29
C THR A 2 -6.47 -24.38 -6.52
N SER A 3 -6.55 -23.54 -5.48
CA SER A 3 -7.08 -22.19 -5.67
C SER A 3 -6.23 -21.40 -6.67
N ARG A 4 -4.91 -21.45 -6.51
CA ARG A 4 -3.96 -20.76 -7.39
C ARG A 4 -4.09 -21.20 -8.84
N GLU A 5 -4.14 -22.51 -9.09
CA GLU A 5 -4.36 -23.06 -10.44
C GLU A 5 -5.67 -22.54 -11.04
N ARG A 6 -6.76 -22.62 -10.28
CA ARG A 6 -8.10 -22.19 -10.71
C ARG A 6 -8.12 -20.71 -11.11
N ILE A 7 -7.51 -19.84 -10.30
CA ILE A 7 -7.40 -18.41 -10.58
C ILE A 7 -6.60 -18.17 -11.86
N LEU A 8 -5.44 -18.81 -12.01
CA LEU A 8 -4.57 -18.61 -13.17
C LEU A 8 -5.21 -19.15 -14.47
N THR A 9 -5.89 -20.30 -14.41
CA THR A 9 -6.69 -20.82 -15.54
C THR A 9 -7.77 -19.83 -15.96
N ALA A 10 -8.51 -19.26 -15.00
CA ALA A 10 -9.54 -18.26 -15.30
C ALA A 10 -8.95 -16.96 -15.90
N ILE A 11 -7.82 -16.47 -15.38
CA ILE A 11 -7.11 -15.30 -15.94
C ILE A 11 -6.65 -15.57 -17.38
N GLY A 12 -6.21 -16.80 -17.67
CA GLY A 12 -5.81 -17.24 -19.01
C GLY A 12 -6.97 -17.38 -20.01
N GLY A 13 -8.23 -17.20 -19.57
CA GLY A 13 -9.41 -17.39 -20.42
C GLY A 13 -9.78 -18.85 -20.66
N GLU A 14 -9.15 -19.78 -19.94
CA GLU A 14 -9.46 -21.20 -19.99
C GLU A 14 -10.60 -21.56 -19.02
N LYS A 15 -11.13 -22.79 -19.12
CA LYS A 15 -12.22 -23.25 -18.26
C LYS A 15 -11.68 -23.92 -16.99
N PRO A 16 -11.80 -23.28 -15.80
CA PRO A 16 -11.45 -23.92 -14.53
C PRO A 16 -12.45 -25.00 -14.12
N ASP A 17 -12.11 -25.77 -13.07
CA ASP A 17 -12.96 -26.79 -12.45
C ASP A 17 -14.24 -26.21 -11.82
N ARG A 18 -14.19 -24.96 -11.33
CA ARG A 18 -15.34 -24.11 -10.96
C ARG A 18 -14.98 -22.63 -11.12
N VAL A 19 -15.98 -21.76 -11.07
CA VAL A 19 -15.76 -20.30 -11.02
C VAL A 19 -14.99 -19.95 -9.74
N PRO A 20 -13.83 -19.25 -9.80
CA PRO A 20 -13.11 -18.81 -8.62
C PRO A 20 -13.90 -17.75 -7.86
N VAL A 21 -13.95 -17.87 -6.53
CA VAL A 21 -14.63 -16.90 -5.64
C VAL A 21 -13.58 -16.14 -4.85
N SER A 22 -13.21 -14.94 -5.30
CA SER A 22 -12.22 -14.12 -4.58
C SER A 22 -12.89 -13.06 -3.71
N PRO A 23 -12.89 -13.21 -2.38
CA PRO A 23 -13.13 -12.07 -1.49
C PRO A 23 -12.01 -11.02 -1.65
N PHE A 24 -12.27 -9.78 -1.24
CA PHE A 24 -11.25 -8.72 -1.18
C PHE A 24 -10.29 -9.01 -0.02
N GLY A 25 -9.20 -9.73 -0.31
CA GLY A 25 -8.23 -10.17 0.69
C GLY A 25 -8.89 -10.98 1.80
N LEU A 26 -8.58 -10.61 3.05
CA LEU A 26 -9.18 -11.21 4.26
C LEU A 26 -10.23 -10.31 4.92
N GLY A 27 -10.62 -9.19 4.28
CA GLY A 27 -11.45 -8.17 4.89
C GLY A 27 -10.83 -7.62 6.18
N HIS A 28 -11.58 -7.67 7.29
CA HIS A 28 -11.13 -7.26 8.63
C HIS A 28 -10.75 -8.44 9.53
N LEU A 29 -10.63 -9.65 8.97
CA LEU A 29 -10.23 -10.82 9.76
C LEU A 29 -8.76 -10.70 10.18
N ASN A 30 -8.47 -11.13 11.41
CA ASN A 30 -7.09 -11.34 11.83
C ASN A 30 -6.48 -12.44 10.94
N PRO A 31 -5.37 -12.17 10.22
CA PRO A 31 -4.75 -13.15 9.32
C PRO A 31 -4.35 -14.47 9.97
N ASN A 32 -4.10 -14.46 11.28
CA ASN A 32 -3.69 -15.63 12.07
C ASN A 32 -4.86 -16.34 12.75
N SER A 33 -6.10 -15.95 12.46
CA SER A 33 -7.29 -16.56 13.07
C SER A 33 -7.78 -17.81 12.32
N ALA A 34 -8.47 -18.70 13.03
CA ALA A 34 -9.13 -19.85 12.42
C ALA A 34 -10.15 -19.43 11.34
N ALA A 35 -10.83 -18.30 11.51
CA ALA A 35 -11.76 -17.76 10.53
C ALA A 35 -11.05 -17.34 9.23
N ALA A 36 -9.86 -16.75 9.32
CA ALA A 36 -9.06 -16.42 8.13
C ALA A 36 -8.58 -17.69 7.42
N ALA A 37 -8.11 -18.70 8.17
CA ALA A 37 -7.71 -19.98 7.61
C ALA A 37 -8.88 -20.70 6.89
N GLU A 38 -10.07 -20.68 7.50
CA GLU A 38 -11.29 -21.23 6.91
C GLU A 38 -11.69 -20.48 5.63
N LEU A 39 -11.63 -19.15 5.63
CA LEU A 39 -11.92 -18.34 4.45
C LEU A 39 -10.94 -18.67 3.31
N ILE A 40 -9.64 -18.75 3.59
CA ILE A 40 -8.62 -19.11 2.60
C ILE A 40 -8.93 -20.49 2.00
N THR A 41 -9.20 -21.49 2.84
CA THR A 41 -9.46 -22.87 2.41
C THR A 41 -10.75 -23.02 1.59
N LYS A 42 -11.78 -22.20 1.88
CA LYS A 42 -13.10 -22.32 1.25
C LYS A 42 -13.29 -21.43 0.02
N THR A 43 -12.36 -20.51 -0.24
CA THR A 43 -12.50 -19.51 -1.30
C THR A 43 -11.26 -19.47 -2.19
N ASP A 44 -11.18 -18.48 -3.06
CA ASP A 44 -10.07 -18.28 -3.98
C ASP A 44 -9.46 -16.88 -3.87
N PRO A 45 -8.85 -16.52 -2.71
CA PRO A 45 -8.52 -15.14 -2.41
C PRO A 45 -7.29 -14.63 -3.17
N PHE A 46 -7.40 -13.43 -3.73
CA PHE A 46 -6.25 -12.57 -3.98
C PHE A 46 -5.77 -11.97 -2.67
N ILE A 47 -4.52 -12.24 -2.28
CA ILE A 47 -3.93 -11.76 -1.03
C ILE A 47 -2.81 -10.79 -1.37
N SER A 48 -3.01 -9.50 -1.10
CA SER A 48 -1.98 -8.49 -1.29
C SER A 48 -0.91 -8.62 -0.21
N ALA A 49 0.34 -8.78 -0.64
CA ALA A 49 1.51 -8.57 0.19
C ALA A 49 2.27 -7.37 -0.38
N GLY A 50 2.52 -6.37 0.46
CA GLY A 50 3.32 -5.22 0.05
C GLY A 50 4.75 -5.65 -0.28
N ILE A 51 5.31 -5.09 -1.33
CA ILE A 51 6.76 -4.99 -1.48
C ILE A 51 7.17 -3.73 -0.73
N SER A 52 8.03 -3.86 0.27
CA SER A 52 8.57 -2.71 0.98
C SER A 52 9.78 -2.14 0.23
N GLY A 53 10.15 -0.92 0.58
CA GLY A 53 11.06 -0.11 -0.24
C GLY A 53 10.30 1.10 -0.77
N ASN A 54 10.94 2.26 -0.74
CA ASN A 54 10.38 3.50 -1.27
C ASN A 54 10.42 3.46 -2.80
N SER A 55 9.79 2.48 -3.44
CA SER A 55 9.93 2.23 -4.89
C SER A 55 9.54 3.45 -5.74
N PHE A 56 8.65 4.30 -5.21
CA PHE A 56 8.28 5.57 -5.83
C PHE A 56 9.10 6.76 -5.36
N MET A 57 9.37 6.88 -4.06
CA MET A 57 10.00 8.08 -3.50
C MET A 57 11.53 8.03 -3.60
N GLY A 58 12.09 6.85 -3.81
CA GLY A 58 13.52 6.59 -3.84
C GLY A 58 14.14 6.33 -2.47
N GLU A 59 15.36 5.78 -2.49
CA GLU A 59 16.16 5.44 -1.31
C GLU A 59 16.49 6.66 -0.44
N LEU A 60 16.66 7.83 -1.08
CA LEU A 60 17.06 9.06 -0.41
C LEU A 60 15.88 9.80 0.25
N PHE A 61 14.67 9.27 0.12
CA PHE A 61 13.51 9.83 0.81
C PHE A 61 13.64 9.59 2.32
N GLN A 62 13.67 10.69 3.09
CA GLN A 62 13.76 10.64 4.54
C GLN A 62 12.56 11.32 5.18
N SER A 63 11.94 10.63 6.13
CA SER A 63 10.86 11.18 6.93
C SER A 63 10.94 10.68 8.36
N GLU A 64 10.62 11.56 9.30
CA GLU A 64 10.48 11.23 10.70
C GLU A 64 9.04 11.47 11.13
N SER A 65 8.48 10.55 11.92
CA SER A 65 7.13 10.68 12.45
C SER A 65 7.14 10.69 13.97
N ARG A 66 6.34 11.56 14.55
CA ARG A 66 6.13 11.65 16.00
C ARG A 66 4.65 11.71 16.33
N GLN A 67 4.29 11.19 17.51
CA GLN A 67 2.93 11.23 18.00
C GLN A 67 2.72 12.47 18.89
N GLU A 68 1.72 13.28 18.55
CA GLU A 68 1.26 14.46 19.29
C GLU A 68 -0.21 14.24 19.67
N GLY A 69 -0.46 13.54 20.79
CA GLY A 69 -1.81 13.18 21.20
C GLY A 69 -2.50 12.28 20.17
N ASN A 70 -3.59 12.77 19.57
CA ASN A 70 -4.32 12.05 18.52
C ASN A 70 -3.74 12.25 17.11
N ASP A 71 -2.69 13.08 16.98
CA ASP A 71 -2.09 13.43 15.71
C ASP A 71 -0.76 12.69 15.52
N THR A 72 -0.55 12.16 14.34
CA THR A 72 0.76 11.75 13.86
C THR A 72 1.30 12.87 12.98
N VAL A 73 2.43 13.45 13.39
CA VAL A 73 3.12 14.51 12.65
C VAL A 73 4.32 13.91 11.96
N THR A 74 4.37 14.01 10.64
CA THR A 74 5.47 13.51 9.81
C THR A 74 6.20 14.69 9.19
N THR A 75 7.51 14.76 9.41
CA THR A 75 8.40 15.72 8.77
C THR A 75 9.17 15.02 7.66
N ILE A 76 9.03 15.52 6.43
CA ILE A 76 9.76 15.04 5.26
C ILE A 76 10.94 15.98 5.03
N VAL A 77 12.15 15.43 5.01
CA VAL A 77 13.38 16.21 4.79
C VAL A 77 13.57 16.43 3.30
N THR A 78 13.74 17.70 2.90
CA THR A 78 14.03 18.03 1.49
C THR A 78 15.19 19.03 1.41
N PRO A 79 15.97 19.04 0.31
CA PRO A 79 17.05 20.02 0.12
C PRO A 79 16.59 21.48 0.16
N LYS A 80 15.35 21.78 -0.25
CA LYS A 80 14.78 23.15 -0.24
C LYS A 80 13.99 23.47 1.03
N GLY A 81 14.08 22.65 2.07
CA GLY A 81 13.43 22.84 3.36
C GLY A 81 12.36 21.78 3.66
N ASN A 82 12.12 21.55 4.94
CA ASN A 82 11.27 20.45 5.38
C ASN A 82 9.79 20.67 5.05
N LEU A 83 9.08 19.58 4.76
CA LEU A 83 7.63 19.55 4.61
C LEU A 83 7.00 18.87 5.82
N THR A 84 5.79 19.29 6.18
CA THR A 84 5.05 18.74 7.32
C THR A 84 3.73 18.15 6.85
N GLN A 85 3.48 16.91 7.26
CA GLN A 85 2.20 16.22 7.14
C GLN A 85 1.64 15.98 8.54
N ARG A 86 0.31 16.08 8.69
CA ARG A 86 -0.40 15.70 9.92
C ARG A 86 -1.59 14.82 9.60
N TYR A 87 -1.63 13.67 10.27
CA TYR A 87 -2.74 12.73 10.21
C TYR A 87 -3.38 12.62 11.58
N ARG A 88 -4.68 12.88 11.68
CA ARG A 88 -5.44 12.77 12.93
C ARG A 88 -6.18 11.45 12.96
N ARG A 89 -6.05 10.70 14.05
CA ARG A 89 -6.82 9.48 14.27
C ARG A 89 -7.72 9.64 15.50
N THR A 90 -9.00 9.34 15.31
CA THR A 90 -10.00 9.23 16.38
C THR A 90 -10.43 7.78 16.53
N HIS A 91 -11.29 7.51 17.51
CA HIS A 91 -11.89 6.19 17.71
C HIS A 91 -12.86 5.77 16.59
N VAL A 92 -13.36 6.74 15.81
CA VAL A 92 -14.31 6.48 14.69
C VAL A 92 -13.58 6.44 13.35
N THR A 93 -12.70 7.41 13.10
CA THR A 93 -12.07 7.61 11.79
C THR A 93 -10.72 8.30 11.91
N GLY A 94 -9.92 8.27 10.84
CA GLY A 94 -8.75 9.11 10.69
C GLY A 94 -8.76 9.87 9.38
N CYS A 95 -8.13 11.04 9.36
CA CYS A 95 -8.01 11.86 8.17
C CYS A 95 -6.71 12.66 8.15
N MET A 96 -6.26 13.00 6.94
CA MET A 96 -5.17 13.94 6.75
C MET A 96 -5.68 15.36 7.01
N ILE A 97 -5.11 16.02 8.02
CA ILE A 97 -5.48 17.39 8.41
C ILE A 97 -4.46 18.42 7.91
N GLU A 98 -3.25 17.98 7.57
CA GLU A 98 -2.22 18.80 6.93
C GLU A 98 -1.50 17.95 5.87
N PHE A 99 -1.52 18.42 4.63
CA PHE A 99 -0.77 17.80 3.53
C PHE A 99 0.66 18.34 3.48
N PRO A 100 1.64 17.52 3.05
CA PRO A 100 3.00 17.99 2.87
C PRO A 100 3.08 19.05 1.76
N CYS A 101 2.38 18.89 0.65
CA CYS A 101 2.33 19.88 -0.44
C CYS A 101 1.01 20.67 -0.44
N LYS A 102 1.08 21.93 0.00
CA LYS A 102 -0.08 22.83 0.10
C LYS A 102 -0.16 23.82 -1.05
N ASN A 103 0.95 24.04 -1.74
CA ASN A 103 1.11 24.98 -2.84
C ASN A 103 2.24 24.50 -3.78
N ALA A 104 2.49 25.24 -4.86
CA ALA A 104 3.52 24.91 -5.84
C ALA A 104 4.95 24.91 -5.28
N GLU A 105 5.25 25.81 -4.32
CA GLU A 105 6.57 25.86 -3.68
C GLU A 105 6.87 24.58 -2.90
N ASP A 106 5.87 24.03 -2.21
CA ASP A 106 6.01 22.75 -1.51
C ASP A 106 6.21 21.58 -2.47
N VAL A 107 5.56 21.62 -3.65
CA VAL A 107 5.81 20.64 -4.72
C VAL A 107 7.26 20.73 -5.21
N GLU A 108 7.79 21.94 -5.38
CA GLU A 108 9.20 22.12 -5.75
C GLU A 108 10.16 21.62 -4.67
N LYS A 109 9.81 21.77 -3.38
CA LYS A 109 10.58 21.19 -2.27
C LYS A 109 10.56 19.67 -2.35
N TYR A 110 9.40 19.07 -2.54
CA TYR A 110 9.26 17.62 -2.66
C TYR A 110 10.04 17.07 -3.85
N LEU A 111 9.92 17.70 -5.03
CA LEU A 111 10.65 17.30 -6.25
C LEU A 111 12.15 17.59 -6.19
N SER A 112 12.62 18.37 -5.21
CA SER A 112 14.05 18.60 -5.00
C SER A 112 14.77 17.42 -4.35
N ILE A 113 14.05 16.45 -3.79
CA ILE A 113 14.64 15.23 -3.24
C ILE A 113 15.31 14.45 -4.39
N PRO A 114 16.62 14.19 -4.34
CA PRO A 114 17.29 13.44 -5.39
C PRO A 114 16.72 12.03 -5.47
N PHE A 115 16.29 11.62 -6.67
CA PHE A 115 15.78 10.29 -6.88
C PHE A 115 16.94 9.29 -7.03
N GLN A 116 16.97 8.30 -6.15
CA GLN A 116 17.78 7.11 -6.30
C GLN A 116 16.83 5.91 -6.18
N PRO A 117 16.79 4.99 -7.15
CA PRO A 117 15.99 3.77 -7.02
C PRO A 117 16.34 3.04 -5.72
N SER A 118 15.32 2.68 -4.94
CA SER A 118 15.49 1.77 -3.81
C SER A 118 15.47 0.33 -4.30
N ASP A 119 16.24 -0.54 -3.64
CA ASP A 119 16.12 -1.96 -3.88
C ASP A 119 14.81 -2.46 -3.24
N PRO A 120 13.91 -3.09 -4.01
CA PRO A 120 12.65 -3.57 -3.46
C PRO A 120 12.91 -4.70 -2.46
N ASN A 121 12.40 -4.54 -1.24
CA ASN A 121 12.40 -5.60 -0.25
C ASN A 121 11.18 -6.51 -0.47
N VAL A 122 11.47 -7.73 -0.93
CA VAL A 122 10.48 -8.76 -1.26
C VAL A 122 10.29 -9.80 -0.14
N GLU A 123 10.98 -9.69 0.99
CA GLU A 123 10.94 -10.70 2.06
C GLU A 123 9.53 -10.93 2.60
N GLY A 124 8.78 -9.86 2.83
CA GLY A 124 7.39 -9.94 3.27
C GLY A 124 6.48 -10.64 2.24
N PHE A 125 6.69 -10.36 0.96
CA PHE A 125 5.98 -11.04 -0.13
C PHE A 125 6.32 -12.53 -0.19
N LEU A 126 7.61 -12.88 -0.12
CA LEU A 126 8.08 -14.27 -0.19
C LEU A 126 7.58 -15.08 1.01
N THR A 127 7.62 -14.50 2.21
CA THR A 127 7.09 -15.10 3.43
C THR A 127 5.59 -15.36 3.27
N ARG A 128 4.83 -14.34 2.85
CA ARG A 128 3.38 -14.47 2.69
C ARG A 128 3.00 -15.48 1.61
N ARG A 129 3.76 -15.55 0.52
CA ARG A 129 3.59 -16.55 -0.54
C ARG A 129 3.82 -17.97 -0.01
N ALA A 130 4.84 -18.17 0.83
CA ALA A 130 5.13 -19.47 1.43
C ALA A 130 4.01 -19.91 2.40
N GLU A 131 3.46 -18.99 3.19
CA GLU A 131 2.35 -19.27 4.12
C GLU A 131 1.05 -19.67 3.40
N ILE A 132 0.72 -18.99 2.30
CA ILE A 132 -0.52 -19.23 1.55
C ILE A 132 -0.42 -20.46 0.63
N GLY A 133 0.78 -20.74 0.12
CA GLY A 133 1.01 -21.87 -0.78
C GLY A 133 0.10 -21.80 -2.01
N GLU A 134 -0.68 -22.85 -2.23
CA GLU A 134 -1.55 -23.01 -3.40
C GLU A 134 -3.03 -22.68 -3.12
N GLU A 135 -3.36 -22.27 -1.88
CA GLU A 135 -4.71 -21.94 -1.41
C GLU A 135 -5.14 -20.49 -1.71
N GLY A 136 -4.37 -19.78 -2.53
CA GLY A 136 -4.73 -18.44 -3.01
C GLY A 136 -3.65 -17.87 -3.93
N LEU A 137 -3.89 -16.66 -4.44
CA LEU A 137 -2.90 -15.94 -5.25
C LEU A 137 -2.36 -14.75 -4.49
N VAL A 138 -1.09 -14.80 -4.10
CA VAL A 138 -0.40 -13.68 -3.45
C VAL A 138 0.03 -12.66 -4.50
N LEU A 139 -0.43 -11.42 -4.36
CA LEU A 139 -0.13 -10.31 -5.24
C LEU A 139 0.94 -9.42 -4.61
N ALA A 140 1.98 -9.12 -5.38
CA ALA A 140 2.94 -8.08 -5.05
C ALA A 140 2.30 -6.71 -5.31
N GLY A 141 1.95 -6.00 -4.25
CA GLY A 141 1.43 -4.63 -4.35
C GLY A 141 2.56 -3.65 -4.67
N ILE A 142 2.46 -2.98 -5.81
CA ILE A 142 3.24 -1.78 -6.13
C ILE A 142 2.25 -0.61 -6.06
N GLY A 143 2.62 0.49 -5.40
CA GLY A 143 1.80 1.70 -5.42
C GLY A 143 1.53 2.15 -6.86
N ASP A 144 0.40 2.79 -7.13
CA ASP A 144 0.18 3.39 -8.45
C ASP A 144 0.49 4.90 -8.41
N ALA A 145 0.72 5.48 -9.59
CA ALA A 145 1.06 6.89 -9.76
C ALA A 145 -0.10 7.84 -9.45
N ILE A 146 -1.29 7.34 -9.08
CA ILE A 146 -2.45 8.13 -8.69
C ILE A 146 -2.56 8.18 -7.16
N CYS A 147 -2.38 7.04 -6.49
CA CYS A 147 -2.43 6.90 -5.05
C CYS A 147 -1.32 7.71 -4.37
N LEU A 148 -0.12 7.74 -4.95
CA LEU A 148 1.00 8.48 -4.36
C LEU A 148 0.71 10.01 -4.32
N PRO A 149 0.39 10.70 -5.43
CA PRO A 149 0.01 12.11 -5.38
C PRO A 149 -1.13 12.41 -4.41
N ALA A 150 -2.14 11.54 -4.31
CA ALA A 150 -3.26 11.73 -3.38
C ALA A 150 -2.84 11.75 -1.90
N THR A 151 -1.70 11.16 -1.56
CA THR A 151 -1.13 11.20 -0.20
C THR A 151 -0.22 12.40 0.07
N ILE A 152 0.21 13.12 -0.97
CA ILE A 152 1.19 14.21 -0.86
C ILE A 152 0.57 15.57 -1.15
N LEU A 153 -0.28 15.63 -2.18
CA LEU A 153 -0.91 16.86 -2.66
C LEU A 153 -2.20 17.12 -1.91
N SER A 154 -2.39 18.36 -1.46
CA SER A 154 -3.72 18.79 -1.02
C SER A 154 -4.75 18.69 -2.16
N PRO A 155 -6.05 18.49 -1.88
CA PRO A 155 -7.10 18.44 -2.90
C PRO A 155 -7.12 19.67 -3.82
N ILE A 156 -6.73 20.83 -3.29
CA ILE A 156 -6.63 22.08 -4.07
C ILE A 156 -5.49 21.97 -5.10
N CYS A 157 -4.35 21.40 -4.72
CA CYS A 157 -3.23 21.19 -5.66
C CYS A 157 -3.53 20.09 -6.69
N ALA A 158 -4.28 19.05 -6.34
CA ALA A 158 -4.60 17.94 -7.24
C ALA A 158 -5.59 18.33 -8.36
N CYS A 159 -6.48 19.30 -8.11
CA CYS A 159 -7.52 19.72 -9.04
C CYS A 159 -7.19 21.01 -9.83
N SER A 160 -6.00 21.61 -9.62
CA SER A 160 -5.57 22.85 -10.29
C SER A 160 -4.68 22.60 -11.51
N GLY A 161 -5.04 21.59 -12.32
CA GLY A 161 -4.41 21.29 -13.60
C GLY A 161 -5.10 22.00 -14.76
#